data_AF-A0A4Q4BEN2-F1
#
_entry.id   AF-A0A4Q4BEN2-F1
#
_cell.length_a   1.000
_cell.length_b   1.000
_cell.length_c   1.000
_cell.angle_alpha   90.00
_cell.angle_beta   90.00
_cell.angle_gamma   90.00
#
_symmetry.space_group_name_H-M   'P 1'
#
loop_
_entity.id
_entity.type
_entity.pdbx_description
1 polymer ?
#
loop_
_entity_poly.entity_id
_entity_poly.type
_entity_poly.pdbx_seq_one_letter_code
_entity_poly.pdbx_strand_id
1 'polypeptide(L)' 'MRILLTNDDGIEAEGLECLERIARTLSDDVWTVAPQVEQSGKGRGITLTEPLRVNRIGEKR' A
#
# COMPACT_ATOMS: atom_id res chain seq x y z
N MET A 1 14.44 -10.70 4.71
CA MET A 1 13.32 -11.20 3.87
C MET A 1 12.52 -9.99 3.42
N ARG A 2 12.18 -9.81 2.14
CA ARG A 2 11.42 -8.62 1.72
C ARG A 2 9.92 -8.79 1.95
N ILE A 3 9.26 -7.79 2.51
CA ILE A 3 7.80 -7.74 2.71
C ILE A 3 7.22 -6.53 1.96
N LEU A 4 6.16 -6.74 1.18
CA LEU A 4 5.38 -5.69 0.52
C LEU A 4 4.00 -5.59 1.16
N LEU A 5 3.62 -4.38 1.57
CA LEU A 5 2.33 -4.07 2.18
C LEU A 5 1.46 -3.26 1.22
N THR A 6 0.17 -3.55 1.22
CA THR A 6 -0.87 -2.85 0.46
C THR A 6 -2.22 -3.03 1.15
N ASN A 7 -3.20 -2.22 0.76
CA ASN A 7 -4.59 -2.32 1.20
C ASN A 7 -5.52 -1.69 0.14
N ASP A 8 -6.82 -1.77 0.36
CA ASP A 8 -7.87 -1.06 -0.38
C ASP A 8 -8.37 0.19 0.35
N ASP A 9 -8.20 0.33 1.67
CA ASP A 9 -8.62 1.54 2.41
C ASP A 9 -7.81 2.81 2.07
N GLY A 10 -6.62 2.65 1.49
CA GLY A 10 -5.73 3.74 1.07
C GLY A 10 -4.46 3.91 1.92
N ILE A 11 -3.51 4.69 1.40
CA ILE A 11 -2.14 4.83 1.94
C ILE A 11 -2.08 5.49 3.33
N GLU A 12 -3.09 6.29 3.69
CA GLU A 12 -3.21 6.97 4.99
C GLU A 12 -4.11 6.21 5.98
N ALA A 13 -4.58 5.00 5.64
CA ALA A 13 -5.42 4.23 6.53
C ALA A 13 -4.66 3.78 7.80
N GLU A 14 -5.26 3.98 8.97
CA GLU A 14 -4.69 3.60 10.28
C GLU A 14 -4.33 2.10 10.33
N GLY A 15 -5.16 1.26 9.69
CA GLY A 15 -4.90 -0.18 9.59
C GLY A 15 -3.60 -0.52 8.86
N LEU A 16 -3.24 0.24 7.82
CA LEU A 16 -2.01 0.04 7.07
C LEU A 16 -0.78 0.46 7.89
N GLU A 17 -0.89 1.55 8.66
CA GLU A 17 0.16 1.96 9.59
C GLU A 17 0.37 0.90 10.69
N CYS A 18 -0.72 0.35 11.24
CA CYS A 18 -0.66 -0.74 12.20
C CYS A 18 0.04 -1.98 11.62
N LEU A 19 -0.32 -2.36 10.38
CA LEU A 19 0.30 -3.48 9.68
C LEU A 19 1.78 -3.24 9.41
N GLU A 20 2.18 -2.02 9.05
CA GLU A 20 3.58 -1.66 8.85
C GLU A 20 4.40 -1.85 10.13
N ARG A 21 3.89 -1.39 11.27
CA ARG A 21 4.56 -1.59 12.57
C ARG A 21 4.74 -3.07 12.88
N ILE A 22 3.75 -3.91 12.61
CA ILE A 22 3.84 -5.36 12.81
C ILE A 22 4.86 -5.98 11.85
N ALA A 23 4.79 -5.68 10.56
CA ALA A 23 5.71 -6.22 9.56
C ALA A 23 7.17 -5.87 9.85
N ARG A 24 7.44 -4.68 10.39
CA ARG A 24 8.78 -4.25 10.81
C ARG A 24 9.36 -5.06 11.98
N THR A 25 8.53 -5.76 12.75
CA THR A 25 9.02 -6.73 13.76
C THR A 25 9.51 -8.04 13.13
N LEU A 26 9.09 -8.32 11.89
CA LEU A 26 9.42 -9.54 11.14
C LEU A 26 10.56 -9.33 10.15
N SER A 27 10.76 -8.10 9.68
CA SER A 27 11.83 -7.75 8.73
C SER A 27 12.20 -6.27 8.75
N ASP A 28 13.45 -5.97 8.44
CA ASP A 28 13.99 -4.63 8.18
C ASP A 28 13.70 -4.13 6.74
N ASP A 29 13.38 -5.03 5.81
CA ASP A 29 13.07 -4.72 4.42
C ASP A 29 11.56 -4.76 4.13
N VAL A 30 10.85 -3.75 4.63
CA VAL A 30 9.41 -3.53 4.42
C VAL A 30 9.18 -2.38 3.45
N TRP A 31 8.35 -2.63 2.44
CA TRP A 31 7.89 -1.67 1.44
C TRP A 31 6.37 -1.51 1.53
N THR A 32 5.86 -0.29 1.42
CA THR A 32 4.42 -0.04 1.38
C THR A 32 4.05 0.64 0.07
N VAL A 33 3.07 0.08 -0.65
CA VAL A 33 2.50 0.67 -1.86
C VAL A 33 1.00 0.47 -1.80
N ALA A 34 0.23 1.56 -1.79
CA ALA A 34 -1.22 1.50 -1.66
C ALA A 34 -1.91 2.59 -2.51
N PRO A 35 -3.21 2.45 -2.79
CA PRO A 35 -3.99 3.51 -3.43
C PRO A 35 -3.96 4.81 -2.62
N GLN A 36 -4.06 5.95 -3.31
CA GLN A 36 -4.09 7.25 -2.63
C GLN A 36 -5.39 7.45 -1.81
N VAL A 37 -6.49 6.83 -2.22
CA VAL A 37 -7.81 6.94 -1.59
C VAL A 37 -8.46 5.56 -1.48
N GLU A 38 -9.48 5.44 -0.64
CA GLU A 38 -10.29 4.22 -0.48
C GLU A 38 -10.76 3.65 -1.82
N GLN A 39 -10.63 2.33 -1.98
CA GLN A 39 -11.05 1.53 -3.12
C GLN A 39 -12.08 0.46 -2.74
N SER A 40 -12.65 0.53 -1.53
CA SER A 40 -13.73 -0.35 -1.07
C SER A 40 -14.86 -0.43 -2.10
N GLY A 41 -15.31 -1.65 -2.39
CA GLY A 41 -16.36 -1.89 -3.38
C GLY A 41 -15.90 -1.85 -4.84
N LYS A 42 -14.63 -1.51 -5.12
CA LYS A 42 -14.05 -1.84 -6.43
C LYS A 42 -13.75 -3.33 -6.48
N GLY A 43 -14.28 -4.00 -7.51
CA GLY A 43 -13.97 -5.40 -7.75
C GLY A 43 -12.47 -5.62 -8.01
N ARG A 44 -12.06 -6.88 -8.09
CA ARG A 44 -10.68 -7.27 -8.44
C ARG A 44 -10.45 -7.05 -9.94
N GLY A 45 -10.14 -5.81 -10.31
CA GLY A 45 -9.93 -5.37 -11.69
C GLY A 45 -8.48 -5.00 -11.98
N ILE A 46 -8.17 -4.93 -13.28
CA ILE A 46 -6.91 -4.36 -13.79
C ILE A 46 -7.27 -3.09 -14.54
N THR A 47 -6.58 -1.99 -14.24
CA THR A 47 -6.72 -0.73 -14.97
C THR A 47 -6.06 -0.85 -16.35
N LEU A 48 -6.84 -0.80 -17.42
CA LEU A 48 -6.35 -1.01 -18.80
C LEU A 48 -6.39 0.25 -19.67
N THR A 49 -7.32 1.17 -19.39
CA THR A 49 -7.67 2.28 -20.29
C THR A 49 -7.15 3.63 -19.82
N GLU A 50 -6.62 3.71 -18.61
CA GLU A 50 -6.09 4.94 -18.02
C GLU A 50 -4.70 4.69 -17.44
N PRO A 51 -3.78 5.68 -17.53
CA PRO A 51 -2.44 5.54 -16.99
C PRO A 51 -2.45 5.60 -15.47
N LEU A 52 -1.66 4.74 -14.83
CA LEU A 52 -1.39 4.81 -13.40
C LEU A 52 -0.38 5.92 -13.10
N ARG A 53 -0.64 6.68 -12.03
CA ARG A 53 0.28 7.68 -11.49
C ARG A 53 0.77 7.21 -10.13
N VAL A 54 2.07 7.34 -9.88
CA VAL A 54 2.70 6.95 -8.61
C VAL A 54 3.27 8.21 -7.97
N ASN A 55 2.90 8.43 -6.71
CA ASN A 55 3.49 9.47 -5.88
C ASN A 55 4.35 8.80 -4.81
N ARG A 56 5.66 9.10 -4.80
CA ARG A 56 6.57 8.57 -3.78
C ARG A 56 6.50 9.50 -2.56
N ILE A 57 6.09 8.95 -1.42
CA ILE A 57 5.90 9.71 -0.18
C ILE A 57 7.04 9.47 0.84
N GLY A 58 7.89 8.48 0.59
CA GLY A 58 9.10 8.22 1.37
C GLY A 58 10.07 7.28 0.65
N GLU A 59 11.15 6.88 1.32
CA GLU A 59 12.15 5.98 0.71
C GLU A 59 11.56 4.60 0.37
N LYS A 60 10.73 4.05 1.27
CA LYS A 60 10.03 2.77 1.15
C LYS A 60 8.49 2.91 1.23
N ARG A 61 7.96 4.09 0.85
CA ARG A 61 6.52 4.42 0.80
C ARG A 61 6.20 5.23 -0.46
#